data_AF-A0A3D0LU12-F1
#
_entry.id   AF-A0A3D0LU12-F1
#
_cell.length_a   1.000
_cell.length_b   1.000
_cell.length_c   1.000
_cell.angle_alpha   90.00
_cell.angle_beta   90.00
_cell.angle_gamma   90.00
#
_symmetry.space_group_name_H-M   'P 1'
#
loop_
_entity.id
_entity.type
_entity.pdbx_description
1 polymer ?
#
loop_
_entity_poly.entity_id
_entity_poly.type
_entity_poly.pdbx_seq_one_letter_code
_entity_poly.pdbx_strand_id
1 'polypeptide(L)'
;MNIAPCPHSWRLTPAEARDIQQSQRSRVALEDRLGPVRRVAGVDVGFEDDNRVARAAVAVLSFPALTLEEVAIGRAPVTFPYIPGLLSFREMPAVLDALRRLRLTPDLLLC
;
A
#
# COMPACT_ATOMS: atom_id res chain seq x y z
N MET A 1 -0.67 1.41 -13.17
CA MET A 1 -0.11 2.69 -12.65
C MET A 1 1.42 2.60 -12.58
N ASN A 2 2.17 3.68 -12.87
CA ASN A 2 3.64 3.68 -12.73
C ASN A 2 4.02 3.98 -11.26
N ILE A 3 4.49 2.97 -10.54
CA ILE A 3 4.95 3.10 -9.15
C ILE A 3 6.47 3.02 -9.16
N ALA A 4 7.13 4.03 -8.58
CA ALA A 4 8.58 4.05 -8.48
C ALA A 4 9.10 2.78 -7.78
N PRO A 5 10.28 2.28 -8.18
CA PRO A 5 10.90 1.13 -7.53
C PRO A 5 11.14 1.42 -6.04
N CYS A 6 10.98 0.38 -5.22
CA CYS A 6 11.24 0.50 -3.79
C CYS A 6 12.75 0.74 -3.56
N PRO A 7 13.14 1.79 -2.80
CA PRO A 7 14.55 2.14 -2.63
C PRO A 7 15.30 1.24 -1.65
N HIS A 8 14.61 0.28 -1.01
CA HIS A 8 15.18 -0.63 -0.03
C HIS A 8 14.66 -2.07 -0.23
N SER A 9 15.37 -3.03 0.36
CA SER A 9 14.89 -4.41 0.51
C SER A 9 13.69 -4.47 1.47
N TRP A 10 12.83 -5.48 1.33
CA TRP A 10 11.79 -5.81 2.33
C TRP A 10 12.26 -6.82 3.38
N ARG A 11 13.42 -7.45 3.17
CA ARG A 11 14.11 -8.26 4.17
C ARG A 11 14.95 -7.32 5.02
N LEU A 12 14.38 -6.90 6.15
CA LEU A 12 14.94 -5.91 7.06
C LEU A 12 14.82 -6.41 8.50
N THR A 13 15.72 -5.95 9.35
CA THR A 13 15.57 -6.00 10.79
C THR A 13 14.62 -4.90 11.29
N PRO A 14 14.06 -5.02 12.51
CA PRO A 14 13.25 -3.96 13.10
C PRO A 14 14.01 -2.65 13.39
N ALA A 15 15.34 -2.69 13.48
CA ALA A 15 16.17 -1.49 13.60
C ALA A 15 16.22 -0.74 12.26
N GLU A 16 16.59 -1.42 11.18
CA GLU A 16 16.63 -0.85 9.82
C GLU A 16 15.26 -0.31 9.37
N ALA A 17 14.18 -1.02 9.70
CA ALA A 17 12.82 -0.57 9.44
C ALA A 17 12.49 0.78 10.12
N ARG A 18 12.95 0.98 11.37
CA ARG A 18 12.81 2.26 12.07
C ARG A 18 13.64 3.35 11.44
N ASP A 19 14.86 3.04 11.02
CA ASP A 19 15.73 4.01 10.33
C ASP A 19 15.09 4.50 9.03
N ILE A 20 14.48 3.58 8.26
CA ILE A 20 13.71 3.94 7.06
C ILE A 20 12.50 4.82 7.40
N GLN A 21 11.75 4.52 8.46
CA GLN A 21 10.65 5.40 8.90
C GLN A 21 11.17 6.79 9.27
N GLN A 22 12.27 6.89 10.02
CA GLN A 22 12.84 8.18 10.41
C GLN A 22 13.35 8.98 9.21
N SER A 23 13.98 8.34 8.23
CA SER A 23 14.45 9.03 7.03
C SER A 23 13.29 9.48 6.13
N GLN A 24 12.21 8.69 6.08
CA GLN A 24 11.06 8.96 5.21
C GLN A 24 10.08 9.99 5.80
N ARG A 25 10.03 10.14 7.14
CA ARG A 25 9.07 11.04 7.80
C ARG A 25 9.17 12.49 7.32
N SER A 26 10.37 12.96 6.95
CA SER A 26 10.61 14.32 6.46
C SER A 26 10.03 14.58 5.08
N ARG A 27 9.61 13.53 4.37
CA ARG A 27 9.02 13.60 3.03
C ARG A 27 7.50 13.73 3.06
N VAL A 28 6.87 13.68 4.23
CA VAL A 28 5.43 13.82 4.39
C VAL A 28 5.06 15.30 4.19
N ALA A 29 4.20 15.58 3.21
CA ALA A 29 3.56 16.88 3.07
C ALA A 29 2.31 16.91 3.97
N LEU A 30 2.18 17.96 4.79
CA LEU A 30 1.05 18.14 5.72
C LEU A 30 -0.07 19.04 5.15
N GLU A 31 0.03 19.39 3.87
CA GLU A 31 -0.93 20.21 3.15
C GLU A 31 -1.48 19.41 1.97
N ASP A 32 -2.76 19.60 1.69
CA ASP A 32 -3.42 18.96 0.57
C ASP A 32 -2.82 19.43 -0.77
N ARG A 33 -2.49 18.46 -1.62
CA ARG A 33 -2.02 18.69 -3.00
C ARG A 33 -2.90 17.96 -4.00
N LEU A 34 -4.21 17.97 -3.76
CA LEU A 34 -5.20 17.24 -4.56
C LEU A 34 -5.81 18.16 -5.63
N GLY A 35 -5.92 17.64 -6.85
CA GLY A 35 -6.78 18.21 -7.88
C GLY A 35 -8.23 17.71 -7.75
N PRO A 36 -9.05 17.86 -8.79
CA PRO A 36 -10.39 17.26 -8.82
C PRO A 36 -10.33 15.74 -8.66
N VAL A 37 -11.02 15.21 -7.63
CA VAL A 37 -11.08 13.78 -7.35
C VAL A 37 -12.20 13.14 -8.16
N ARG A 38 -11.86 12.22 -9.06
CA ARG A 38 -12.80 11.45 -9.89
C ARG A 38 -12.79 9.98 -9.52
N ARG A 39 -11.69 9.47 -8.96
CA ARG A 39 -11.52 8.10 -8.51
C ARG A 39 -10.88 8.05 -7.13
N VAL A 40 -11.49 7.29 -6.24
CA VAL A 40 -10.93 6.94 -4.94
C VAL A 40 -10.64 5.45 -4.94
N ALA A 41 -9.58 5.01 -4.28
CA ALA A 41 -9.34 3.58 -4.06
C ALA A 41 -9.19 3.25 -2.58
N GLY A 42 -9.96 2.26 -2.12
CA GLY A 42 -9.77 1.65 -0.81
C GLY A 42 -8.72 0.55 -0.88
N VAL A 43 -7.85 0.49 0.12
CA VAL A 43 -6.83 -0.54 0.28
C VAL A 43 -7.07 -1.28 1.59
N ASP A 44 -7.04 -2.61 1.57
CA ASP A 44 -7.10 -3.43 2.78
C ASP A 44 -6.19 -4.65 2.64
N VAL A 45 -5.67 -5.15 3.76
CA VAL A 45 -4.72 -6.27 3.78
C VAL A 45 -5.14 -7.32 4.80
N GLY A 46 -5.30 -8.55 4.32
CA GLY A 46 -5.48 -9.74 5.14
C GLY A 46 -4.27 -10.68 5.06
N PHE A 47 -4.26 -11.68 5.92
CA PHE A 47 -3.23 -12.72 5.95
C PHE A 47 -3.84 -14.10 5.67
N GLU A 48 -3.17 -14.87 4.81
CA GLU A 48 -3.55 -16.23 4.41
C GLU A 48 -2.41 -17.21 4.78
N ASP A 49 -2.68 -18.52 4.71
CA ASP A 49 -1.67 -19.58 4.94
C ASP A 49 -0.93 -19.41 6.28
N ASP A 50 -1.66 -19.42 7.39
CA ASP A 50 -1.12 -19.24 8.76
C ASP A 50 -0.22 -18.00 8.91
N ASN A 51 -0.61 -16.89 8.25
CA ASN A 51 0.14 -15.64 8.19
C ASN A 51 1.47 -15.70 7.41
N ARG A 52 1.67 -16.69 6.55
CA ARG A 52 2.84 -16.76 5.65
C ARG A 52 2.67 -15.93 4.39
N VAL A 53 1.43 -15.58 4.01
CA VAL A 53 1.14 -14.77 2.82
C VAL A 53 0.28 -13.56 3.21
N ALA A 54 0.75 -12.38 2.86
CA ALA A 54 -0.06 -11.17 2.91
C ALA A 54 -0.85 -11.05 1.60
N ARG A 55 -2.13 -10.74 1.70
CA ARG A 55 -3.02 -10.49 0.57
C ARG A 55 -3.62 -9.11 0.69
N ALA A 56 -3.29 -8.24 -0.26
CA ALA A 56 -3.88 -6.92 -0.38
C ALA A 56 -5.02 -6.93 -1.40
N ALA A 57 -6.11 -6.24 -1.10
CA ALA A 57 -7.17 -5.90 -2.03
C ALA A 57 -7.20 -4.39 -2.23
N VAL A 58 -7.29 -3.96 -3.49
CA VAL A 58 -7.50 -2.56 -3.85
C VAL A 58 -8.76 -2.46 -4.70
N ALA A 59 -9.70 -1.64 -4.28
CA ALA A 59 -10.95 -1.38 -5.00
C ALA A 59 -10.99 0.08 -5.43
N VAL A 60 -11.06 0.34 -6.73
CA VAL A 60 -11.17 1.68 -7.32
C VAL A 60 -12.64 1.98 -7.59
N LEU A 61 -13.13 3.09 -7.05
CA LEU A 61 -14.51 3.55 -7.20
C LEU A 61 -14.52 4.92 -7.88
N SER A 62 -15.53 5.16 -8.71
CA SER A 62 -15.86 6.50 -9.20
C SER A 62 -16.30 7.39 -8.04
N PHE A 63 -16.03 8.68 -8.12
CA PHE A 63 -16.43 9.67 -7.13
C PHE A 63 -17.18 10.83 -7.82
N PRO A 64 -18.33 11.28 -7.30
CA PRO A 64 -18.94 10.93 -6.00
C PRO A 64 -19.87 9.71 -6.02
N ALA A 65 -20.09 9.07 -7.17
CA ALA A 65 -21.11 8.03 -7.32
C ALA A 65 -20.79 6.71 -6.58
N LEU A 66 -19.55 6.50 -6.14
CA LEU A 66 -19.07 5.29 -5.46
C LEU A 66 -19.38 4.00 -6.23
N THR A 67 -19.34 4.08 -7.57
CA THR A 67 -19.50 2.90 -8.41
C THR A 67 -18.16 2.20 -8.55
N LEU A 68 -18.11 0.89 -8.28
CA LEU A 68 -16.90 0.09 -8.42
C LEU A 68 -16.48 0.03 -9.90
N GLU A 69 -15.27 0.51 -10.20
CA GLU A 69 -14.71 0.53 -11.56
C GLU A 69 -13.65 -0.55 -11.77
N GLU A 70 -12.84 -0.85 -10.75
CA GLU A 70 -11.78 -1.85 -10.85
C GLU A 70 -11.45 -2.46 -9.48
N VAL A 71 -11.03 -3.73 -9.47
CA VAL A 71 -10.43 -4.39 -8.31
C VAL A 71 -9.13 -5.04 -8.72
N ALA A 72 -8.11 -4.91 -7.88
CA ALA A 72 -6.88 -5.68 -8.00
C ALA A 72 -6.56 -6.38 -6.68
N ILE A 73 -6.03 -7.61 -6.80
CA ILE A 73 -5.54 -8.39 -5.66
C ILE A 73 -4.04 -8.57 -5.83
N GLY A 74 -3.29 -8.28 -4.78
CA GLY A 74 -1.86 -8.52 -4.69
C GLY A 74 -1.54 -9.53 -3.60
N ARG A 75 -0.48 -10.32 -3.81
CA ARG A 75 0.00 -11.28 -2.81
C ARG A 75 1.51 -11.22 -2.70
N ALA A 76 2.01 -11.31 -1.47
CA ALA A 76 3.44 -11.41 -1.21
C ALA A 76 3.71 -12.32 0.01
N PRO A 77 4.83 -13.07 0.02
CA PRO A 77 5.28 -13.76 1.22
C PRO A 77 5.52 -12.78 2.37
N VAL A 78 5.10 -13.16 3.56
CA VAL A 78 5.39 -12.42 4.79
C VAL A 78 6.82 -12.69 5.21
N THR A 79 7.69 -11.70 5.07
CA THR A 79 9.10 -11.79 5.46
C THR A 79 9.45 -10.99 6.71
N PHE A 80 8.50 -10.22 7.25
CA PHE A 80 8.71 -9.33 8.40
C PHE A 80 7.79 -9.73 9.57
N PRO A 81 8.30 -9.79 10.81
CA PRO A 81 7.51 -10.18 11.98
C PRO A 81 6.44 -9.13 12.33
N TYR A 82 5.42 -9.54 13.08
CA TYR A 82 4.44 -8.60 13.63
C TYR A 82 5.08 -7.80 14.77
N ILE A 83 5.27 -6.50 14.56
CA ILE A 83 5.81 -5.57 15.56
C ILE A 83 4.94 -4.30 15.55
N PRO A 84 4.30 -3.94 16.68
CA PRO A 84 3.54 -2.69 16.78
C PRO A 84 4.36 -1.47 16.33
N GLY A 85 3.78 -0.65 15.46
CA GLY A 85 4.45 0.52 14.86
C GLY A 85 5.24 0.23 13.56
N LEU A 86 5.45 -1.03 13.19
CA LEU A 86 6.19 -1.44 11.98
C LEU A 86 5.36 -2.30 11.02
N LEU A 87 4.03 -2.29 11.17
CA LEU A 87 3.12 -3.17 10.41
C LEU A 87 3.26 -2.99 8.89
N SER A 88 3.49 -1.77 8.40
CA SER A 88 3.62 -1.51 6.95
C SER A 88 4.74 -2.32 6.30
N PHE A 89 5.84 -2.66 7.00
CA PHE A 89 6.91 -3.48 6.45
C PHE A 89 6.49 -4.94 6.21
N ARG A 90 5.41 -5.37 6.86
CA ARG A 90 4.80 -6.69 6.71
C ARG A 90 3.79 -6.74 5.55
N GLU A 91 3.11 -5.64 5.26
CA GLU A 91 1.93 -5.60 4.37
C GLU A 91 2.20 -4.95 3.01
N MET A 92 3.06 -3.93 2.99
CA MET A 92 3.28 -3.07 1.82
C MET A 92 3.79 -3.81 0.57
N PRO A 93 4.57 -4.91 0.66
CA PRO A 93 4.88 -5.73 -0.51
C PRO A 93 3.63 -6.21 -1.27
N ALA A 94 2.59 -6.66 -0.56
CA ALA A 94 1.34 -7.13 -1.16
C ALA A 94 0.51 -5.96 -1.70
N VAL A 95 0.46 -4.83 -0.99
CA VAL A 95 -0.22 -3.60 -1.45
C VAL A 95 0.40 -3.11 -2.76
N LEU A 96 1.73 -3.05 -2.85
CA LEU A 96 2.42 -2.63 -4.06
C LEU A 96 2.22 -3.62 -5.22
N ASP A 97 2.11 -4.93 -4.95
CA ASP A 97 1.72 -5.91 -5.98
C ASP A 97 0.30 -5.64 -6.51
N ALA A 98 -0.65 -5.35 -5.62
CA ALA A 98 -2.04 -5.02 -6.00
C ALA A 98 -2.11 -3.72 -6.83
N LEU A 99 -1.47 -2.65 -6.37
CA LEU A 99 -1.48 -1.35 -7.04
C LEU A 99 -0.81 -1.39 -8.43
N ARG A 100 0.24 -2.20 -8.61
CA ARG A 100 0.87 -2.37 -9.94
C ARG A 100 -0.05 -3.03 -10.97
N ARG A 101 -1.02 -3.83 -10.52
CA ARG A 101 -1.99 -4.51 -11.38
C ARG A 101 -3.14 -3.62 -11.81
N LEU A 102 -3.35 -2.47 -11.15
CA LEU A 102 -4.38 -1.52 -11.55
C LEU A 102 -4.09 -0.89 -12.92
N ARG A 103 -5.12 -0.85 -13.75
CA ARG A 103 -5.11 -0.14 -15.04
C ARG A 103 -5.57 1.30 -14.87
N LEU A 104 -6.53 1.52 -13.98
CA LEU A 104 -6.99 2.86 -13.59
C LEU A 104 -6.08 3.41 -12.50
N THR A 105 -5.64 4.65 -12.67
CA THR A 105 -4.91 5.37 -11.61
C THR A 105 -5.94 6.10 -10.74
N PRO A 106 -6.05 5.78 -9.44
CA PRO A 106 -6.89 6.54 -8.52
C PRO A 106 -6.28 7.91 -8.22
N ASP A 107 -7.13 8.90 -7.94
CA ASP A 107 -6.70 10.25 -7.55
C ASP A 107 -6.38 10.32 -6.04
N LEU A 108 -7.01 9.46 -5.24
CA LEU A 108 -6.83 9.35 -3.80
C LEU A 108 -6.84 7.88 -3.35
N LEU A 109 -5.89 7.50 -2.50
CA LEU A 109 -5.89 6.23 -1.79
C LEU A 109 -6.43 6.44 -0.37
N LEU A 110 -7.34 5.57 0.06
CA LEU A 110 -7.84 5.45 1.41
C LEU A 110 -7.25 4.16 2.00
N CYS A 111 -6.38 4.31 2.99
CA CYS A 111 -5.54 3.26 3.57
C CYS A 111 -5.85 3.06 5.06
#